data_AF-A0A5N5ECP7-F1
#
_entry.id   AF-A0A5N5ECP7-F1
#
_cell.length_a   1.000
_cell.length_b   1.000
_cell.length_c   1.000
_cell.angle_alpha   90.00
_cell.angle_beta   90.00
_cell.angle_gamma   90.00
#
_symmetry.space_group_name_H-M   'P 1'
#
loop_
_entity.id
_entity.type
_entity.pdbx_description
1 polymer ?
#
loop_
_entity_poly.entity_id
_entity_poly.type
_entity_poly.pdbx_seq_one_letter_code
_entity_poly.pdbx_strand_id
1 'polypeptide(L)'
;MSEHYVGGPYFDELTHGQIFDEAPAVTLTSGLAASHQAILGDRMRLPLDAHLSSSVTGSAAPVANPGLVTDVAIGQSTVVTHHVKANLFYRGLRFHRFPVLGDTLYTRTEVVGLRENSAKPGRGATGLAALRMTS
;
A
#
# COMPACT_ATOMS: atom_id res chain seq x y z
N MET A 1 18.92 -2.82 -18.71
CA MET A 1 17.91 -3.89 -18.55
C MET A 1 17.60 -3.95 -17.06
N SER A 2 16.34 -3.76 -16.66
CA SER A 2 15.91 -4.01 -15.28
C SER A 2 16.04 -5.51 -15.00
N GLU A 3 16.84 -5.90 -14.01
CA GLU A 3 16.82 -7.27 -13.50
C GLU A 3 15.48 -7.50 -12.80
N HIS A 4 14.71 -8.47 -13.27
CA HIS A 4 13.44 -8.87 -12.65
C HIS A 4 13.70 -10.12 -11.80
N TYR A 5 13.66 -9.95 -10.48
CA TYR A 5 13.85 -11.04 -9.53
C TYR A 5 12.54 -11.80 -9.32
N VAL A 6 12.56 -13.11 -9.59
CA VAL A 6 11.48 -14.01 -9.17
C VAL A 6 11.48 -14.04 -7.64
N GLY A 7 10.50 -13.39 -7.03
CA GLY A 7 10.40 -13.30 -5.57
C GLY A 7 10.78 -11.96 -4.96
N GLY A 8 11.02 -10.91 -5.75
CA GLY A 8 11.32 -9.55 -5.23
C GLY A 8 12.79 -9.38 -4.79
N PRO A 9 13.26 -8.13 -4.56
CA PRO A 9 14.66 -7.87 -4.28
C PRO A 9 15.05 -8.17 -2.82
N TYR A 10 16.30 -8.59 -2.62
CA TYR A 10 16.99 -8.57 -1.33
C TYR A 10 17.49 -7.16 -0.99
N PHE A 11 17.94 -6.95 0.25
CA PHE A 11 18.36 -5.63 0.73
C PHE A 11 19.55 -5.04 -0.06
N ASP A 12 20.52 -5.88 -0.42
CA ASP A 12 21.74 -5.52 -1.15
C ASP A 12 21.51 -5.29 -2.65
N GLU A 13 20.31 -5.60 -3.15
CA GLU A 13 19.87 -5.32 -4.53
C GLU A 13 19.11 -3.99 -4.64
N LEU A 14 18.80 -3.36 -3.50
CA LEU A 14 18.13 -2.06 -3.46
C LEU A 14 19.14 -0.92 -3.63
N THR A 15 18.75 0.11 -4.38
CA THR A 15 19.51 1.36 -4.50
C THR A 15 18.66 2.55 -4.07
N HIS A 16 19.27 3.53 -3.39
CA HIS A 16 18.59 4.78 -3.06
C HIS A 16 18.10 5.50 -4.33
N GLY A 17 16.84 5.94 -4.35
CA GLY A 17 16.17 6.54 -5.49
C GLY A 17 15.55 5.53 -6.46
N GLN A 18 15.72 4.22 -6.24
CA GLN A 18 15.07 3.19 -7.07
C GLN A 18 13.56 3.27 -6.94
N ILE A 19 12.88 3.10 -8.08
CA ILE A 19 11.43 3.22 -8.21
C ILE A 19 10.85 1.87 -8.64
N PHE A 20 9.72 1.52 -8.03
CA PHE A 20 8.90 0.37 -8.38
C PHE A 20 7.46 0.86 -8.63
N ASP A 21 7.03 0.80 -9.88
CA ASP A 21 5.72 1.29 -10.37
C ASP A 21 4.99 0.26 -11.25
N GLU A 22 5.46 -0.98 -11.27
CA GLU A 22 4.88 -2.08 -12.05
C GLU A 22 3.86 -2.92 -11.27
N ALA A 23 3.54 -2.53 -10.03
CA ALA A 23 2.50 -3.21 -9.24
C ALA A 23 1.14 -3.11 -9.98
N PRO A 24 0.36 -4.21 -10.09
CA PRO A 24 -0.91 -4.18 -10.80
C PRO A 24 -1.85 -3.13 -10.21
N ALA A 25 -2.47 -2.35 -11.10
CA ALA A 25 -3.51 -1.41 -10.73
C ALA A 25 -4.74 -2.16 -10.19
N VAL A 26 -5.41 -1.59 -9.18
CA VAL A 26 -6.57 -2.23 -8.53
C VAL A 26 -7.76 -1.28 -8.57
N THR A 27 -8.80 -1.68 -9.29
CA THR A 27 -10.10 -1.01 -9.23
C THR A 27 -10.81 -1.34 -7.93
N LEU A 28 -11.21 -0.31 -7.18
CA LEU A 28 -11.95 -0.45 -5.92
C LEU A 28 -13.38 -0.88 -6.21
N THR A 29 -13.71 -2.13 -5.92
CA THR A 29 -15.05 -2.67 -6.18
C THR A 29 -15.86 -2.80 -4.89
N SER A 30 -17.18 -2.92 -5.04
CA SER A 30 -18.06 -3.29 -3.93
C SER A 30 -17.71 -4.66 -3.35
N GLY A 31 -17.18 -5.58 -4.16
CA GLY A 31 -16.67 -6.87 -3.69
C GLY A 31 -15.49 -6.72 -2.75
N LEU A 32 -14.49 -5.90 -3.11
CA LEU A 32 -13.36 -5.61 -2.23
C LEU A 32 -13.81 -4.93 -0.93
N ALA A 33 -14.74 -3.99 -1.01
CA ALA A 33 -15.32 -3.33 0.17
C ALA A 33 -16.03 -4.32 1.10
N ALA A 34 -16.87 -5.21 0.56
CA ALA A 34 -17.55 -6.24 1.34
C ALA A 34 -16.56 -7.22 1.99
N SER A 35 -15.53 -7.67 1.27
CA SER A 35 -14.51 -8.57 1.82
C SER A 35 -13.70 -7.91 2.94
N HIS A 36 -13.26 -6.66 2.75
CA HIS A 36 -12.55 -5.91 3.79
C HIS A 36 -13.43 -5.73 5.03
N GLN A 37 -14.70 -5.34 4.86
CA GLN A 37 -15.66 -5.22 5.95
C GLN A 37 -15.90 -6.55 6.69
N ALA A 38 -15.97 -7.68 5.98
CA ALA A 38 -16.19 -8.98 6.61
C ALA A 38 -14.99 -9.43 7.47
N ILE A 39 -13.77 -9.07 7.06
CA ILE A 39 -12.52 -9.46 7.76
C ILE A 39 -12.26 -8.55 8.97
N LEU A 40 -12.35 -7.23 8.79
CA LEU A 40 -11.93 -6.25 9.80
C LEU A 40 -13.10 -5.60 10.56
N GLY A 41 -14.32 -5.76 10.06
CA GLY A 41 -15.46 -4.97 10.48
C GLY A 41 -15.43 -3.54 9.91
N ASP A 42 -16.61 -2.94 9.77
CA ASP A 42 -16.73 -1.51 9.47
C ASP A 42 -18.00 -0.95 10.13
N ARG A 43 -17.90 0.28 10.65
CA ARG A 43 -19.02 1.04 11.21
C ARG A 43 -19.03 2.49 10.73
N MET A 44 -18.18 2.85 9.76
CA MET A 44 -18.14 4.19 9.18
C MET A 44 -19.39 4.41 8.34
N ARG A 45 -20.13 5.50 8.61
CA ARG A 45 -21.42 5.74 7.96
C ARG A 45 -21.30 5.98 6.45
N LEU A 46 -20.29 6.74 6.02
CA LEU A 46 -20.18 7.16 4.61
C LEU A 46 -19.84 6.03 3.64
N PRO A 47 -18.94 5.07 3.96
CA PRO A 47 -18.74 3.89 3.11
C PRO A 47 -19.90 2.89 3.15
N LEU A 48 -20.67 2.84 4.24
CA LEU A 48 -21.75 1.85 4.44
C LEU A 48 -23.10 2.27 3.87
N ASP A 49 -23.39 3.57 3.80
CA ASP A 49 -24.67 4.11 3.32
C ASP A 49 -24.45 4.90 2.03
N ALA A 50 -24.78 4.30 0.88
CA ALA A 50 -24.63 4.92 -0.42
C ALA A 50 -25.43 6.22 -0.59
N HIS A 51 -26.62 6.32 0.02
CA HIS A 51 -27.45 7.53 -0.05
C HIS A 51 -26.83 8.66 0.77
N LEU A 52 -26.36 8.35 1.98
CA LEU A 52 -25.63 9.32 2.80
C LEU A 52 -24.31 9.74 2.12
N SER A 53 -23.59 8.77 1.55
CA SER A 53 -22.35 9.02 0.81
C SER A 53 -22.56 10.04 -0.30
N SER A 54 -23.58 9.82 -1.14
CA SER A 54 -23.91 10.72 -2.26
C SER A 54 -24.37 12.10 -1.76
N SER A 55 -25.23 12.16 -0.74
CA SER A 55 -25.72 13.45 -0.21
C SER A 55 -24.63 14.30 0.46
N VAL A 56 -23.63 13.67 1.09
CA VAL A 56 -22.53 14.38 1.76
C VAL A 56 -21.41 14.75 0.78
N THR A 57 -21.07 13.86 -0.15
CA THR A 57 -19.90 14.04 -1.03
C THR A 57 -20.25 14.62 -2.40
N GLY A 58 -21.51 14.56 -2.81
CA GLY A 58 -21.95 14.88 -4.17
C GLY A 58 -21.50 13.86 -5.22
N SER A 59 -20.83 12.77 -4.82
CA SER A 59 -20.37 11.72 -5.73
C SER A 59 -21.53 10.83 -6.19
N ALA A 60 -21.44 10.35 -7.43
CA ALA A 60 -22.35 9.36 -7.99
C ALA A 60 -22.07 7.93 -7.45
N ALA A 61 -20.87 7.69 -6.95
CA ALA A 61 -20.46 6.41 -6.36
C ALA A 61 -20.14 6.56 -4.86
N PRO A 62 -20.38 5.52 -4.03
CA PRO A 62 -20.06 5.57 -2.61
C PRO A 62 -18.56 5.80 -2.37
N VAL A 63 -18.22 6.60 -1.37
CA VAL A 63 -16.82 6.74 -0.91
C VAL A 63 -16.28 5.38 -0.46
N ALA A 64 -15.06 5.07 -0.87
CA ALA A 64 -14.39 3.85 -0.45
C ALA A 64 -14.02 3.93 1.04
N ASN A 65 -14.03 2.79 1.73
CA ASN A 65 -13.51 2.71 3.09
C ASN A 65 -12.01 3.10 3.10
N PRO A 66 -11.56 4.03 3.95
CA PRO A 66 -10.16 4.48 3.95
C PRO A 66 -9.17 3.39 4.38
N GLY A 67 -9.60 2.43 5.21
CA GLY A 67 -8.83 1.22 5.51
C GLY A 67 -8.55 0.42 4.24
N LEU A 68 -9.60 0.12 3.46
CA LEU A 68 -9.48 -0.58 2.19
C LEU A 68 -8.51 0.14 1.23
N VAL A 69 -8.65 1.46 1.07
CA VAL A 69 -7.76 2.25 0.21
C VAL A 69 -6.31 2.14 0.67
N THR A 70 -6.08 2.23 1.98
CA THR A 70 -4.74 2.16 2.57
C THR A 70 -4.15 0.76 2.41
N ASP A 71 -4.93 -0.29 2.67
CA ASP A 71 -4.51 -1.68 2.56
C ASP A 71 -4.16 -2.07 1.12
N VAL A 72 -4.94 -1.59 0.14
CA VAL A 72 -4.63 -1.80 -1.29
C VAL A 72 -3.31 -1.12 -1.64
N ALA A 73 -3.11 0.14 -1.24
CA ALA A 73 -1.88 0.87 -1.56
C ALA A 73 -0.65 0.22 -0.88
N ILE A 74 -0.75 -0.12 0.41
CA ILE A 74 0.31 -0.85 1.14
C ILE A 74 0.57 -2.19 0.46
N GLY A 75 -0.47 -2.95 0.12
CA GLY A 75 -0.38 -4.23 -0.57
C GLY A 75 0.36 -4.11 -1.91
N GLN A 76 0.05 -3.11 -2.73
CA GLN A 76 0.76 -2.84 -3.99
C GLN A 76 2.25 -2.53 -3.77
N SER A 77 2.61 -1.84 -2.68
CA SER A 77 4.03 -1.56 -2.37
C SER A 77 4.85 -2.79 -1.99
N THR A 78 4.19 -3.92 -1.68
CA THR A 78 4.88 -5.13 -1.23
C THR A 78 5.73 -5.79 -2.31
N VAL A 79 5.62 -5.38 -3.58
CA VAL A 79 6.52 -5.82 -4.67
C VAL A 79 8.01 -5.61 -4.34
N VAL A 80 8.33 -4.64 -3.47
CA VAL A 80 9.69 -4.33 -3.01
C VAL A 80 10.08 -5.15 -1.78
N THR A 81 9.11 -5.69 -1.05
CA THR A 81 9.29 -6.18 0.32
C THR A 81 8.91 -7.64 0.51
N HIS A 82 9.01 -8.48 -0.53
CA HIS A 82 8.71 -9.92 -0.41
C HIS A 82 9.56 -10.63 0.65
N HIS A 83 10.81 -10.19 0.85
CA HIS A 83 11.73 -10.72 1.86
C HIS A 83 11.69 -9.95 3.19
N VAL A 84 10.64 -9.17 3.45
CA VAL A 84 10.51 -8.38 4.69
C VAL A 84 10.43 -9.28 5.92
N LYS A 85 11.24 -8.98 6.92
CA LYS A 85 11.17 -9.64 8.24
C LYS A 85 10.22 -8.91 9.19
N ALA A 86 10.19 -7.58 9.12
CA ALA A 86 9.30 -6.73 9.88
C ALA A 86 9.18 -5.37 9.22
N ASN A 87 7.98 -4.78 9.24
CA ASN A 87 7.82 -3.35 9.04
C ASN A 87 7.87 -2.66 10.41
N LEU A 88 8.77 -1.68 10.56
CA LEU A 88 8.98 -1.02 11.85
C LEU A 88 7.95 0.08 12.13
N PHE A 89 7.43 0.74 11.08
CA PHE A 89 6.39 1.76 11.19
C PHE A 89 5.84 2.15 9.81
N TYR A 90 4.58 2.59 9.79
CA TYR A 90 4.05 3.46 8.73
C TYR A 90 4.03 4.91 9.23
N ARG A 91 4.34 5.87 8.35
CA ARG A 91 4.38 7.29 8.71
C ARG A 91 3.80 8.15 7.59
N GLY A 92 3.06 9.19 7.97
CA GLY A 92 2.63 10.22 7.03
C GLY A 92 1.52 9.78 6.07
N LEU A 93 0.77 8.73 6.40
CA LEU A 93 -0.41 8.34 5.63
C LEU A 93 -1.45 9.47 5.69
N ARG A 94 -1.68 10.12 4.56
CA ARG A 94 -2.62 11.22 4.41
C ARG A 94 -3.38 11.06 3.11
N PHE A 95 -4.70 11.14 3.20
CA PHE A 95 -5.56 11.19 2.04
C PHE A 95 -5.46 12.58 1.40
N HIS A 96 -4.93 12.63 0.17
CA HIS A 96 -4.96 13.84 -0.67
C HIS A 96 -6.31 13.99 -1.39
N ARG A 97 -6.99 12.87 -1.62
CA ARG A 97 -8.36 12.74 -2.12
C ARG A 97 -8.98 11.53 -1.44
N PHE A 98 -10.31 11.45 -1.43
CA PHE A 98 -11.06 10.28 -0.93
C PHE A 98 -11.62 9.52 -2.13
N PRO A 99 -11.04 8.37 -2.50
CA PRO A 99 -11.52 7.59 -3.64
C PRO A 99 -12.95 7.10 -3.44
N VAL A 100 -13.64 6.88 -4.54
CA VAL A 100 -14.98 6.28 -4.58
C VAL A 100 -14.89 4.89 -5.20
N LEU A 101 -15.89 4.04 -4.96
CA LEU A 101 -15.96 2.75 -5.62
C LEU A 101 -16.04 2.94 -7.15
N GLY A 102 -15.23 2.17 -7.89
CA GLY A 102 -14.99 2.32 -9.32
C GLY A 102 -13.67 3.03 -9.66
N ASP A 103 -13.09 3.79 -8.73
CA ASP A 103 -11.75 4.36 -8.91
C ASP A 103 -10.70 3.25 -8.97
N THR A 104 -9.62 3.49 -9.72
CA THR A 104 -8.50 2.56 -9.85
C THR A 104 -7.24 3.14 -9.20
N LEU A 105 -6.69 2.42 -8.24
CA LEU A 105 -5.48 2.80 -7.52
C LEU A 105 -4.23 2.26 -8.20
N TYR A 106 -3.24 3.13 -8.32
CA TYR A 106 -1.88 2.83 -8.74
C TYR A 106 -0.97 3.25 -7.58
N THR A 107 0.06 2.46 -7.28
CA THR A 107 1.00 2.81 -6.20
C THR A 107 2.42 2.78 -6.72
N ARG A 108 3.11 3.92 -6.60
CA ARG A 108 4.56 4.04 -6.82
C ARG A 108 5.28 3.90 -5.49
N THR A 109 6.30 3.05 -5.46
CA THR A 109 7.18 2.85 -4.30
C THR A 109 8.60 3.28 -4.62
N GLU A 110 9.18 4.15 -3.80
CA GLU A 110 10.54 4.67 -3.97
C GLU A 110 11.40 4.35 -2.74
N VAL A 111 12.63 3.87 -2.97
CA VAL A 111 13.62 3.66 -1.91
C VAL A 111 14.22 5.01 -1.54
N VAL A 112 13.83 5.56 -0.39
CA VAL A 112 14.28 6.89 0.07
C VAL A 112 15.34 6.83 1.17
N GLY A 113 15.81 5.62 1.51
CA GLY A 113 16.86 5.43 2.51
C GLY A 113 17.22 3.97 2.65
N LEU A 114 18.52 3.68 2.81
CA LEU A 114 19.05 2.35 3.08
C LEU A 114 20.04 2.43 4.24
N ARG A 115 19.96 1.46 5.14
CA ARG A 115 20.91 1.33 6.25
C ARG A 115 21.15 -0.14 6.56
N GLU A 116 22.35 -0.62 6.32
CA GLU A 116 22.75 -1.95 6.73
C GLU A 116 22.77 -2.06 8.26
N ASN A 117 22.31 -3.19 8.80
CA ASN A 117 22.40 -3.44 10.24
C ASN A 117 23.78 -3.99 10.58
N SER A 118 24.29 -3.64 11.77
CA SER A 118 25.53 -4.22 12.28
C SER A 118 25.42 -5.74 12.39
N ALA A 119 26.49 -6.44 11.96
CA ALA A 119 26.60 -7.88 12.06
C ALA A 119 26.45 -8.33 13.53
N LYS A 120 25.71 -9.43 13.74
CA LYS A 120 25.54 -10.05 15.06
C LYS A 120 25.81 -11.54 14.93
N PRO A 121 26.68 -12.13 15.77
CA PRO A 121 26.93 -13.58 15.75
C PRO A 121 25.63 -14.38 15.81
N GLY A 122 25.50 -15.37 14.93
CA GLY A 122 24.30 -16.24 14.84
C GLY A 122 23.07 -15.61 14.18
N ARG A 123 23.15 -14.39 13.61
CA ARG A 123 22.06 -13.77 12.84
C ARG A 123 22.48 -13.51 11.41
N GLY A 124 21.62 -13.85 10.45
CA GLY A 124 21.83 -13.52 9.04
C GLY A 124 21.87 -12.01 8.80
N ALA A 125 22.62 -11.59 7.78
CA ALA A 125 22.74 -10.19 7.38
C ALA A 125 21.36 -9.59 7.03
N THR A 126 21.17 -8.32 7.37
CA THR A 126 19.92 -7.58 7.12
C THR A 126 20.23 -6.09 7.00
N GLY A 127 19.32 -5.35 6.39
CA GLY A 127 19.30 -3.90 6.46
C GLY A 127 17.89 -3.36 6.64
N LEU A 128 17.79 -2.05 6.74
CA LEU A 128 16.55 -1.30 6.79
C LEU A 128 16.40 -0.49 5.50
N ALA A 129 15.25 -0.62 4.84
CA ALA A 129 14.86 0.23 3.74
C ALA A 129 13.73 1.16 4.18
N ALA A 130 13.91 2.45 3.93
CA ALA A 130 12.84 3.44 4.05
C ALA A 130 12.18 3.58 2.68
N LEU A 131 10.87 3.37 2.63
CA LEU A 131 10.10 3.37 1.39
C LEU A 131 9.08 4.51 1.41
N ARG A 132 9.03 5.26 0.31
CA ARG A 132 7.99 6.27 0.07
C ARG A 132 6.97 5.72 -0.88
N MET A 133 5.71 5.74 -0.44
CA MET A 133 4.56 5.26 -1.21
C MET A 133 3.74 6.46 -1.69
N THR A 134 3.34 6.48 -2.95
CA THR A 134 2.43 7.49 -3.53
C THR A 134 1.36 6.78 -4.34
N SER A 135 0.09 7.09 -4.05
CA SER A 135 -1.09 6.50 -4.70
C SER A 135 -2.11 7.58 -5.06
#